data_AF-R9MMT9-F1
#
_entry.id   AF-R9MMT9-F1
#
_cell.length_a   1.000
_cell.length_b   1.000
_cell.length_c   1.000
_cell.angle_alpha   90.00
_cell.angle_beta   90.00
_cell.angle_gamma   90.00
#
_symmetry.space_group_name_H-M   'P 1'
#
loop_
_entity.id
_entity.type
_entity.pdbx_description
1 polymer ?
#
loop_
_entity_poly.entity_id
_entity_poly.type
_entity_poly.pdbx_seq_one_letter_code
_entity_poly.pdbx_strand_id
1 'polypeptide(L)'
;MVEMAGKEYLLKLRKERIPMRKEIVRLLAENGTLSFQEIYLEMEGQYHKYCPFPYERDQILEGVVKNELAVLVGRKELEEITTETGVGYCLAGDGSRQKETHAA
;
A
#
# COMPACT_ATOMS: atom_id res chain seq x y z
N MET A 1 -25.77 1.05 14.63
CA MET A 1 -25.10 2.36 14.45
C MET A 1 -23.66 2.21 13.92
N VAL A 2 -22.89 1.23 14.41
CA VAL A 2 -21.53 0.86 13.92
C VAL A 2 -21.48 0.58 12.41
N GLU A 3 -22.47 -0.11 11.83
CA GLU A 3 -22.49 -0.39 10.38
C GLU A 3 -22.54 0.86 9.49
N MET A 4 -23.16 1.95 9.95
CA MET A 4 -23.23 3.21 9.19
C MET A 4 -21.87 3.90 9.17
N ALA A 5 -21.20 3.96 10.34
CA ALA A 5 -19.88 4.57 10.47
C ALA A 5 -18.81 3.82 9.65
N GLY A 6 -18.85 2.48 9.60
CA GLY A 6 -17.96 1.70 8.74
C GLY A 6 -18.18 1.98 7.24
N LYS A 7 -19.44 2.09 6.79
CA LYS A 7 -19.77 2.43 5.39
C LYS A 7 -19.31 3.84 5.02
N GLU A 8 -19.56 4.82 5.89
CA GLU A 8 -19.11 6.20 5.69
C GLU A 8 -17.58 6.29 5.62
N TYR A 9 -16.88 5.54 6.47
CA TYR A 9 -15.43 5.47 6.45
C TYR A 9 -14.91 4.89 5.12
N LEU A 10 -15.46 3.76 4.68
CA LEU A 10 -15.12 3.18 3.37
C LEU A 10 -15.38 4.17 2.22
N LEU A 11 -16.46 4.96 2.28
CA LEU A 11 -16.76 5.99 1.28
C LEU A 11 -15.74 7.13 1.30
N LYS A 12 -15.21 7.53 2.46
CA LYS A 12 -14.12 8.51 2.56
C LYS A 12 -12.85 7.95 1.92
N LEU A 13 -12.41 6.75 2.32
CA LEU A 13 -11.24 6.09 1.72
C LEU A 13 -11.39 5.91 0.21
N ARG A 14 -12.61 5.65 -0.28
CA ARG A 14 -12.89 5.55 -1.71
C ARG A 14 -12.59 6.84 -2.49
N LYS A 15 -12.79 8.01 -1.88
CA LYS A 15 -12.44 9.31 -2.50
C LYS A 15 -10.93 9.53 -2.52
N GLU A 16 -10.21 8.94 -1.58
CA GLU A 16 -8.75 9.06 -1.44
C GLU A 16 -7.94 8.06 -2.27
N ARG A 17 -8.57 7.16 -3.04
CA ARG A 17 -7.86 6.10 -3.79
C ARG A 17 -6.81 6.63 -4.77
N ILE A 18 -7.10 7.74 -5.46
CA ILE A 18 -6.16 8.32 -6.42
C ILE A 18 -4.92 8.88 -5.70
N PRO A 19 -5.07 9.74 -4.67
CA PRO A 19 -3.96 10.12 -3.80
C PRO A 19 -3.19 8.93 -3.22
N MET A 20 -3.91 7.93 -2.69
CA MET A 20 -3.32 6.74 -2.08
C MET A 20 -2.43 5.96 -3.07
N ARG A 21 -2.90 5.76 -4.31
CA ARG A 21 -2.07 5.12 -5.35
C ARG A 21 -0.81 5.90 -5.66
N LYS A 22 -0.92 7.22 -5.81
CA LYS A 22 0.25 8.07 -6.08
C LYS A 22 1.27 7.95 -4.96
N GLU A 23 0.78 7.90 -3.72
CA GLU A 23 1.63 7.75 -2.56
C GLU A 23 2.32 6.38 -2.52
N ILE A 24 1.60 5.29 -2.79
CA ILE A 24 2.19 3.94 -2.90
C ILE A 24 3.30 3.91 -3.96
N VAL A 25 3.04 4.47 -5.14
CA VAL A 25 4.04 4.54 -6.23
C VAL A 25 5.24 5.38 -5.79
N ARG A 26 5.03 6.52 -5.13
CA ARG A 26 6.09 7.37 -4.60
C ARG A 26 6.96 6.63 -3.59
N LEU A 27 6.35 5.92 -2.64
CA LEU A 27 7.06 5.13 -1.63
C LEU A 27 7.94 4.06 -2.26
N LEU A 28 7.43 3.35 -3.26
CA LEU A 28 8.19 2.33 -3.99
C LEU A 28 9.29 2.95 -4.87
N ALA A 29 9.07 4.14 -5.43
CA ALA A 29 10.12 4.87 -6.15
C ALA A 29 11.28 5.29 -5.22
N GLU A 30 10.97 5.69 -3.98
CA GLU A 30 11.96 6.15 -3.01
C GLU A 30 12.72 5.00 -2.33
N ASN A 31 12.05 3.87 -2.09
CA ASN A 31 12.59 2.77 -1.27
C ASN A 31 12.88 1.49 -2.05
N GLY A 32 12.43 1.38 -3.31
CA GLY A 32 12.56 0.19 -4.14
C GLY A 32 11.48 -0.84 -3.80
N THR A 33 11.88 -1.97 -3.24
CA THR A 33 10.95 -3.05 -2.87
C THR A 33 10.46 -2.86 -1.43
N LEU A 34 9.13 -2.86 -1.24
CA LEU A 34 8.52 -2.83 0.08
C LEU A 34 7.55 -4.00 0.28
N SER A 35 7.47 -4.51 1.49
CA SER A 35 6.45 -5.46 1.91
C SER A 35 5.07 -4.79 2.03
N PHE A 36 4.01 -5.60 2.02
CA PHE A 36 2.66 -5.10 2.32
C PHE A 36 2.60 -4.36 3.66
N GLN A 37 3.31 -4.86 4.68
CA GLN A 37 3.26 -4.28 6.02
C GLN A 37 3.89 -2.88 6.07
N GLU A 38 5.02 -2.68 5.39
CA GLU A 38 5.66 -1.36 5.29
C GLU A 38 4.76 -0.35 4.57
N ILE A 39 4.16 -0.77 3.45
CA ILE A 39 3.20 0.07 2.72
C ILE A 39 1.99 0.38 3.60
N TYR A 40 1.44 -0.62 4.28
CA TYR A 40 0.26 -0.45 5.14
C TYR A 40 0.52 0.51 6.30
N LEU A 41 1.68 0.43 6.97
CA LEU A 41 2.01 1.34 8.08
C LEU A 41 2.04 2.80 7.63
N GLU A 42 2.57 3.07 6.44
CA GLU A 42 2.56 4.42 5.88
C GLU A 42 1.13 4.88 5.55
N MET A 43 0.32 4.02 4.93
CA MET A 43 -1.08 4.32 4.66
C MET A 43 -1.89 4.53 5.95
N GLU A 44 -1.60 3.75 7.00
CA GLU A 44 -2.24 3.90 8.31
C GLU A 44 -1.91 5.27 8.92
N GLY A 45 -0.64 5.68 8.92
CA GLY A 45 -0.24 7.01 9.39
C GLY A 45 -1.01 8.16 8.71
N GLN A 46 -1.35 8.01 7.44
CA GLN A 46 -2.02 9.07 6.66
C GLN A 46 -3.55 9.03 6.73
N TYR A 47 -4.13 7.83 6.72
CA TYR A 47 -5.58 7.63 6.53
C TYR A 47 -6.32 7.18 7.79
N HIS A 48 -5.63 6.70 8.82
CA HIS A 48 -6.26 6.24 10.08
C HIS A 48 -7.00 7.37 10.82
N LYS A 49 -6.65 8.64 10.57
CA LYS A 49 -7.39 9.82 11.09
C LYS A 49 -8.89 9.82 10.73
N TYR A 50 -9.29 9.05 9.72
CA TYR A 50 -10.67 8.88 9.30
C TYR A 50 -11.38 7.71 9.98
N CYS A 51 -10.64 6.83 10.68
CA CYS A 51 -11.17 5.66 11.36
C CYS A 51 -12.09 6.12 12.50
N PRO A 52 -13.38 5.71 12.50
CA PRO A 52 -14.33 6.15 13.50
C PRO A 52 -14.31 5.28 14.77
N PHE A 53 -13.37 4.33 14.87
CA PHE A 53 -13.35 3.32 15.94
C PHE A 53 -11.95 3.16 16.53
N PRO A 54 -11.83 2.93 17.85
CA PRO A 54 -10.57 2.55 18.48
C PRO A 54 -10.33 1.05 18.25
N TYR A 55 -9.83 0.69 17.06
CA TYR A 55 -9.41 -0.69 16.78
C TYR A 55 -7.89 -0.81 16.86
N GLU A 56 -7.41 -1.95 17.34
CA GLU A 56 -5.98 -2.30 17.29
C GLU A 56 -5.44 -2.40 15.86
N ARG A 57 -6.32 -2.71 14.88
CA ARG A 57 -5.98 -2.81 13.46
C ARG A 57 -7.16 -2.41 12.58
N ASP A 58 -6.93 -1.49 11.66
CA ASP A 58 -7.95 -0.99 10.74
C ASP A 58 -8.14 -1.92 9.53
N GLN A 59 -9.01 -2.91 9.69
CA GLN A 59 -9.31 -3.90 8.64
C GLN A 59 -9.94 -3.29 7.39
N ILE A 60 -10.65 -2.16 7.52
CA ILE A 60 -11.27 -1.48 6.37
C ILE A 60 -10.18 -0.84 5.54
N LEU A 61 -9.27 -0.10 6.17
CA LEU A 61 -8.12 0.47 5.49
C LEU A 61 -7.25 -0.62 4.87
N GLU A 62 -6.97 -1.69 5.60
CA GLU A 62 -6.18 -2.81 5.10
C GLU A 62 -6.76 -3.39 3.80
N GLY A 63 -8.07 -3.62 3.78
CA GLY A 63 -8.77 -4.09 2.59
C GLY A 63 -8.72 -3.09 1.42
N VAL A 64 -8.81 -1.79 1.70
CA VAL A 64 -8.66 -0.74 0.67
C VAL A 64 -7.25 -0.74 0.11
N VAL A 65 -6.20 -0.76 0.95
CA VAL A 65 -4.80 -0.74 0.49
C VAL A 65 -4.50 -1.97 -0.37
N LYS A 66 -4.94 -3.17 0.05
CA LYS A 66 -4.84 -4.40 -0.76
C LYS A 66 -5.50 -4.25 -2.14
N ASN A 67 -6.70 -3.66 -2.18
CA ASN A 67 -7.39 -3.41 -3.44
C ASN A 67 -6.63 -2.42 -4.33
N GLU A 68 -6.07 -1.34 -3.76
CA GLU A 68 -5.32 -0.37 -4.55
C GLU A 68 -4.00 -0.95 -5.09
N LEU A 69 -3.30 -1.78 -4.31
CA LEU A 69 -2.13 -2.55 -4.77
C LEU A 69 -2.49 -3.48 -5.93
N ALA A 70 -3.58 -4.26 -5.79
CA ALA A 70 -4.05 -5.15 -6.86
C ALA A 70 -4.39 -4.38 -8.14
N VAL A 71 -4.97 -3.18 -8.04
CA VAL A 71 -5.22 -2.31 -9.21
C VAL A 71 -3.91 -1.85 -9.85
N LEU A 72 -2.92 -1.44 -9.07
CA LEU A 72 -1.63 -1.00 -9.59
C LEU A 72 -0.85 -2.14 -10.27
N VAL A 73 -0.86 -3.34 -9.68
CA VAL A 73 -0.32 -4.56 -10.30
C VAL A 73 -1.06 -4.90 -11.59
N GLY A 74 -2.39 -4.88 -11.57
CA GLY A 74 -3.22 -5.13 -12.77
C GLY A 74 -3.00 -4.11 -13.89
N ARG A 75 -2.56 -2.89 -13.55
CA ARG A 75 -2.19 -1.84 -14.51
C ARG A 75 -0.74 -1.91 -14.97
N LYS A 76 0.05 -2.86 -14.44
CA LYS A 76 1.49 -2.98 -14.69
C LYS A 76 2.27 -1.72 -14.26
N GLU A 77 1.78 -1.02 -13.24
CA GLU A 77 2.51 0.06 -12.59
C GLU A 77 3.44 -0.52 -11.51
N LEU A 78 3.01 -1.61 -10.86
CA LEU A 78 3.79 -2.35 -9.88
C LEU A 78 3.94 -3.82 -10.29
N GLU A 79 4.96 -4.46 -9.74
CA GLU A 79 5.16 -5.91 -9.77
C GLU A 79 5.05 -6.47 -8.34
N GLU A 80 4.40 -7.62 -8.22
CA GLU A 80 4.39 -8.42 -7.00
C GLU A 80 5.51 -9.44 -7.09
N ILE A 81 6.39 -9.47 -6.08
CA ILE A 81 7.57 -10.34 -6.05
C ILE A 81 7.60 -11.16 -4.76
N THR A 82 8.13 -12.37 -4.85
CA THR A 82 8.37 -13.22 -3.68
C THR A 82 9.74 -12.89 -3.10
N THR A 83 9.76 -12.49 -1.83
CA THR A 83 10.97 -12.24 -1.03
C THR A 83 11.12 -13.32 0.04
N GLU A 84 12.27 -13.34 0.73
CA GLU A 84 12.51 -14.24 1.87
C GLU A 84 11.51 -14.04 3.02
N THR A 85 10.93 -12.85 3.13
CA THR A 85 9.98 -12.47 4.18
C THR A 85 8.51 -12.55 3.75
N GLY A 86 8.23 -12.95 2.49
CA GLY A 86 6.88 -13.10 1.96
C GLY A 86 6.67 -12.35 0.65
N VAL A 87 5.54 -11.66 0.51
CA VAL A 87 5.20 -10.89 -0.69
C VAL A 87 5.69 -9.44 -0.55
N GLY A 88 6.47 -9.00 -1.54
CA GLY A 88 6.90 -7.62 -1.73
C GLY A 88 6.33 -7.02 -3.00
N TYR A 89 6.37 -5.70 -3.06
CA TYR A 89 5.96 -4.90 -4.22
C TYR A 89 7.11 -4.01 -4.64
N CYS A 90 7.29 -3.82 -5.95
CA CYS A 90 8.23 -2.85 -6.52
C CYS A 90 7.62 -2.19 -7.76
N LEU A 91 8.26 -1.12 -8.27
CA LEU A 91 7.86 -0.52 -9.53
C LEU A 91 8.09 -1.51 -10.69
N ALA A 92 7.11 -1.61 -11.58
CA ALA A 92 7.25 -2.45 -12.76
C ALA A 92 8.38 -1.96 -13.67
N GLY A 93 9.20 -2.88 -14.17
CA GLY A 93 10.34 -2.56 -15.04
C GLY A 93 11.61 -2.04 -14.35
N ASP A 94 11.61 -1.85 -13.02
CA ASP A 94 12.81 -1.44 -12.25
C ASP A 94 13.69 -2.64 -11.80
N GLY A 95 13.32 -3.87 -12.18
CA GLY A 95 14.09 -5.10 -11.94
C GLY A 95 15.51 -5.12 -12.54
N SER A 96 15.95 -4.06 -13.22
CA SER A 96 17.32 -3.87 -13.69
C SER A 96 18.26 -3.17 -12.68
N ARG A 97 17.76 -2.63 -11.56
CA ARG A 97 18.63 -2.12 -10.49
C ARG A 97 18.83 -3.19 -9.42
N GLN A 98 19.37 -4.33 -9.83
CA GLN A 98 20.16 -5.12 -8.89
C GLN A 98 21.26 -4.18 -8.36
N LYS A 99 21.26 -3.95 -7.04
CA LYS A 99 22.42 -3.37 -6.38
C LYS A 99 23.60 -4.32 -6.61
N GLU A 100 24.39 -4.06 -7.65
CA GLU A 100 25.78 -4.49 -7.69
C GLU A 100 26.49 -3.79 -6.53
N THR A 101 26.43 -4.39 -5.35
CA THR A 101 27.38 -4.11 -4.30
C THR A 101 28.72 -4.69 -4.76
N HIS A 102 29.44 -3.89 -5.53
CA HIS A 102 30.90 -4.01 -5.61
C HIS A 102 31.45 -3.83 -4.20
N ALA A 103 32.07 -4.87 -3.67
CA ALA A 103 33.07 -4.74 -2.63
C ALA A 103 34.28 -5.59 -3.04
N ALA A 104 35.39 -4.87 -3.19
CA ALA A 104 36.69 -5.31 -3.68
C ALA A 104 37.43 -6.25 -2.71
#